data_AF-A0A080ZRX9-F1
#
_entry.id   AF-A0A080ZRX9-F1
#
_cell.length_a   1.000
_cell.length_b   1.000
_cell.length_c   1.000
_cell.angle_alpha   90.00
_cell.angle_beta   90.00
_cell.angle_gamma   90.00
#
_symmetry.space_group_name_H-M   'P 1'
#
loop_
_entity.id
_entity.type
_entity.pdbx_description
1 polymer ?
#
loop_
_entity_poly.entity_id
_entity_poly.type
_entity_poly.pdbx_seq_one_letter_code
_entity_poly.pdbx_strand_id
1 'polypeptide(L)'
;MKTKPQYSSQILLSTNVHQRIQYRRYGGGGYTYLFEYFKHRLLRQGISEAQWDQIVRTNVVDLLAWYVPPEAPPIPKNYLQCSICEKYFEPIEGEYFTKFTFIYCGTKCLRRHSRQKFAPLPPK
;
A
#
# COMPACT_ATOMS: atom_id res chain seq x y z
N MET A 1 14.85 16.72 41.21
CA MET A 1 14.41 15.52 40.44
C MET A 1 14.29 15.90 38.98
N LYS A 2 15.14 15.33 38.10
CA LYS A 2 15.01 15.50 36.64
C LYS A 2 13.90 14.54 36.19
N THR A 3 12.70 15.07 35.98
CA THR A 3 11.61 14.35 35.33
C THR A 3 12.10 13.91 33.95
N LYS A 4 12.31 12.61 33.76
CA LYS A 4 12.42 12.06 32.41
C LYS A 4 11.14 12.47 31.68
N PRO A 5 11.23 13.08 30.50
CA PRO A 5 10.05 13.53 29.77
C PRO A 5 9.31 12.30 29.24
N GLN A 6 8.43 11.74 30.06
CA GLN A 6 7.80 10.43 29.86
C GLN A 6 6.94 10.35 28.58
N TYR A 7 6.62 11.51 27.99
CA TYR A 7 5.70 11.62 26.85
C TYR A 7 6.31 12.32 25.63
N SER A 8 7.62 12.57 25.58
CA SER A 8 8.24 13.25 24.42
C SER A 8 7.98 12.53 23.08
N SER A 9 7.83 11.20 23.08
CA SER A 9 7.53 10.40 21.89
C SER A 9 6.07 10.47 21.42
N GLN A 10 5.18 11.04 22.22
CA GLN A 10 3.74 11.10 21.95
C GLN A 10 3.28 12.51 21.55
N ILE A 11 4.20 13.46 21.41
CA ILE A 11 3.90 14.85 21.09
C ILE A 11 4.20 15.11 19.62
N LEU A 12 3.24 15.74 18.94
CA LEU A 12 3.37 16.27 17.59
C LEU A 12 2.98 17.74 17.60
N LEU A 13 3.61 18.52 16.73
CA LEU A 13 3.34 19.94 16.61
C LEU A 13 3.00 20.29 15.15
N SER A 14 2.03 21.18 14.99
CA SER A 14 1.64 21.75 13.70
C SER A 14 1.30 23.22 13.87
N THR A 15 1.57 24.02 12.85
CA THR A 15 1.13 25.43 12.80
C THR A 15 -0.36 25.56 12.46
N ASN A 16 -0.99 24.47 12.03
CA ASN A 16 -2.41 24.39 11.66
C ASN A 16 -2.88 25.58 10.80
N VAL A 17 -2.10 25.94 9.79
CA VAL A 17 -2.43 27.03 8.86
C VAL A 17 -3.59 26.56 7.98
N HIS A 18 -4.74 27.19 8.14
CA HIS A 18 -5.98 26.89 7.41
C HIS A 18 -6.72 28.15 6.92
N GLN A 19 -6.34 29.34 7.40
CA GLN A 19 -6.92 30.63 6.99
C GLN A 19 -5.88 31.53 6.33
N ARG A 20 -6.32 32.41 5.42
CA ARG A 20 -5.43 33.34 4.71
C ARG A 20 -4.67 34.26 5.68
N ILE A 21 -5.32 34.75 6.71
CA ILE A 21 -4.70 35.67 7.69
C ILE A 21 -3.51 35.05 8.44
N GLN A 22 -3.37 33.72 8.45
CA GLN A 22 -2.29 33.02 9.15
C GLN A 22 -0.99 32.98 8.33
N TYR A 23 -1.01 33.25 7.03
CA TYR A 23 0.21 33.29 6.22
C TYR A 23 1.04 34.54 6.48
N ARG A 24 2.36 34.41 6.34
CA ARG A 24 3.32 35.52 6.48
C ARG A 24 3.03 36.71 5.57
N ARG A 25 2.60 36.45 4.33
CA ARG A 25 2.21 37.51 3.37
C ARG A 25 1.06 38.39 3.88
N TYR A 26 0.20 37.86 4.74
CA TYR A 26 -0.96 38.57 5.29
C TYR A 26 -0.76 38.97 6.76
N GLY A 27 0.50 39.01 7.23
CA GLY A 27 0.85 39.42 8.60
C GLY A 27 0.77 38.30 9.65
N GLY A 28 0.45 37.07 9.25
CA GLY A 28 0.45 35.91 10.15
C GLY A 28 1.82 35.25 10.34
N GLY A 29 1.89 34.20 11.15
CA GLY A 29 3.14 33.48 11.45
C GLY A 29 3.63 32.55 10.34
N GLY A 30 2.73 32.06 9.48
CA GLY A 30 3.04 31.09 8.42
C GLY A 30 3.54 29.74 8.94
N TYR A 31 4.12 28.94 8.04
CA TYR A 31 4.65 27.60 8.36
C TYR A 31 5.96 27.63 9.15
N THR A 32 6.77 28.68 9.01
CA THR A 32 8.09 28.77 9.66
C THR A 32 8.01 29.23 11.12
N TYR A 33 6.84 29.68 11.58
CA TYR A 33 6.63 30.17 12.95
C TYR A 33 7.15 29.20 14.02
N LEU A 34 6.92 27.90 13.82
CA LEU A 34 7.31 26.86 14.75
C LEU A 34 8.84 26.86 15.00
N PHE A 35 9.61 27.05 13.93
CA PHE A 35 11.07 27.03 13.97
C PHE A 35 11.67 28.38 14.36
N GLU A 36 11.10 29.48 13.85
CA GLU A 36 11.65 30.83 14.05
C GLU A 36 11.33 31.41 15.43
N TYR A 37 10.20 31.05 16.05
CA TYR A 37 9.75 31.68 17.31
C TYR A 37 9.44 30.65 18.39
N PHE A 38 8.69 29.60 18.06
CA PHE A 38 8.23 28.64 19.06
C PHE A 38 9.36 27.80 19.63
N LYS A 39 10.32 27.35 18.79
CA LYS A 39 11.54 26.64 19.22
C LYS A 39 12.25 27.40 20.35
N HIS A 40 12.53 28.69 20.15
CA HIS A 40 13.26 29.48 21.15
C HIS A 40 12.53 29.58 22.49
N ARG A 41 11.19 29.61 22.49
CA ARG A 41 10.41 29.61 23.73
C ARG A 41 10.52 28.28 24.46
N LEU A 42 10.43 27.16 23.75
CA LEU A 42 10.55 25.82 24.34
C LEU A 42 11.95 25.55 24.91
N LEU A 43 12.99 25.96 24.19
CA LEU A 43 14.37 25.83 24.67
C LEU A 43 14.59 26.60 25.98
N ARG A 44 14.02 27.81 26.10
CA ARG A 44 14.07 28.61 27.34
C ARG A 44 13.33 27.97 28.51
N GLN A 45 12.36 27.09 28.24
CA GLN A 45 11.64 26.33 29.26
C GLN A 45 12.37 25.03 29.66
N GLY A 46 13.58 24.81 29.16
CA GLY A 46 14.41 23.66 29.53
C GLY A 46 14.21 22.43 28.67
N ILE A 47 13.49 22.54 27.54
CA ILE A 47 13.50 21.48 26.52
C ILE A 47 14.86 21.47 25.84
N SER A 48 15.49 20.31 25.75
CA SER A 48 16.76 20.13 25.03
C SER A 48 16.56 20.14 23.51
N GLU A 49 17.61 20.46 22.76
CA GLU A 49 17.55 20.36 21.29
C GLU A 49 17.25 18.94 20.80
N ALA A 50 17.75 17.91 21.50
CA ALA A 50 17.45 16.52 21.18
C ALA A 50 15.95 16.20 21.30
N GLN A 51 15.28 16.71 22.34
CA GLN A 51 13.83 16.54 22.49
C GLN A 51 13.05 17.34 21.44
N TRP A 52 13.52 18.53 21.08
CA TRP A 52 12.92 19.30 20.00
C TRP A 52 12.98 18.53 18.69
N ASP A 53 14.15 18.02 18.32
CA ASP A 53 14.34 17.21 17.11
C ASP A 53 13.48 15.94 17.12
N GLN A 54 13.35 15.29 18.28
CA GLN A 54 12.45 14.16 18.45
C GLN A 54 11.00 14.54 18.10
N ILE A 55 10.51 15.67 18.63
CA ILE A 55 9.12 16.10 18.45
C ILE A 55 8.83 16.52 17.00
N VAL A 56 9.73 17.29 16.37
CA VAL A 56 9.46 17.86 15.04
C VAL A 56 9.84 16.95 13.87
N ARG A 57 10.64 15.91 14.12
CA ARG A 57 11.12 15.00 13.07
C ARG A 57 10.82 13.54 13.39
N THR A 58 11.38 13.00 14.47
CA THR A 58 11.35 11.55 14.73
C THR A 58 9.93 11.03 14.91
N ASN A 59 9.16 11.66 15.80
CA ASN A 59 7.79 11.23 16.10
C ASN A 59 6.88 11.26 14.86
N VAL A 60 7.08 12.26 13.98
CA VAL A 60 6.30 12.40 12.74
C VAL A 60 6.65 11.27 11.77
N VAL A 61 7.94 10.96 11.62
CA VAL A 61 8.40 9.86 10.76
C VAL A 61 7.86 8.54 11.28
N ASP A 62 7.98 8.27 12.58
CA ASP A 62 7.48 7.05 13.20
C ASP A 62 5.96 6.93 13.03
N LEU A 63 5.22 8.03 13.24
CA LEU A 63 3.78 8.06 13.04
C LEU A 63 3.40 7.81 11.58
N LEU A 64 4.12 8.37 10.59
CA LEU A 64 3.74 8.23 9.18
C LEU A 64 4.23 6.92 8.56
N ALA A 65 5.32 6.35 9.07
CA ALA A 65 5.89 5.08 8.63
C ALA A 65 5.28 3.86 9.34
N TRP A 66 4.27 4.06 10.21
CA TRP A 66 3.69 3.01 11.03
C TRP A 66 3.04 1.87 10.23
N TYR A 67 2.55 2.17 9.02
CA TYR A 67 1.74 1.23 8.26
C TYR A 67 2.62 0.16 7.62
N VAL A 68 2.42 -1.08 8.07
CA VAL A 68 2.95 -2.28 7.41
C VAL A 68 1.77 -3.00 6.76
N PRO A 69 1.77 -3.21 5.43
CA PRO A 69 0.69 -3.94 4.78
C PRO A 69 0.62 -5.37 5.33
N PRO A 70 -0.59 -5.90 5.62
CA PRO A 70 -0.73 -7.29 6.02
C PRO A 70 -0.31 -8.23 4.89
N GLU A 71 -0.06 -9.49 5.23
CA GLU A 71 0.18 -10.53 4.23
C GLU A 71 -1.00 -10.58 3.24
N ALA A 72 -0.68 -10.59 1.94
CA ALA A 72 -1.71 -10.64 0.91
C ALA A 72 -2.50 -11.95 1.04
N PRO A 73 -3.84 -11.92 0.97
CA PRO A 73 -4.62 -13.15 1.02
C PRO A 73 -4.25 -14.06 -0.16
N PRO A 74 -4.26 -15.39 0.01
CA PRO A 74 -4.03 -16.31 -1.09
C PRO A 74 -5.13 -16.12 -2.14
N ILE A 75 -4.74 -15.75 -3.36
CA ILE A 75 -5.66 -15.61 -4.48
C ILE A 75 -6.21 -17.01 -4.81
N PRO A 76 -7.55 -17.23 -4.80
CA PRO A 76 -8.11 -18.52 -5.16
C PRO A 76 -7.80 -18.82 -6.63
N LYS A 77 -6.97 -19.85 -6.85
CA LYS A 77 -6.63 -20.32 -8.20
C LYS A 77 -7.76 -21.21 -8.70
N ASN A 78 -8.55 -20.70 -9.64
CA ASN A 78 -9.56 -21.49 -10.33
C ASN A 78 -8.85 -22.38 -11.36
N TYR A 79 -8.84 -23.69 -11.19
CA TYR A 79 -8.27 -24.60 -12.19
C TYR A 79 -9.35 -25.06 -13.16
N LEU A 80 -9.08 -25.00 -14.47
CA LEU A 80 -9.91 -25.62 -15.49
C LEU A 80 -9.32 -26.96 -15.92
N GLN A 81 -10.18 -27.91 -16.29
CA GLN A 81 -9.74 -29.19 -16.85
C GLN A 81 -9.78 -29.16 -18.37
N CYS A 82 -8.68 -29.53 -19.03
CA CYS A 82 -8.63 -29.66 -20.48
C CYS A 82 -9.47 -30.85 -20.94
N SER A 83 -10.36 -30.66 -21.92
CA SER A 83 -11.20 -31.73 -22.46
C SER A 83 -10.43 -32.80 -23.23
N ILE A 84 -9.18 -32.53 -23.66
CA ILE A 84 -8.40 -33.44 -24.52
C ILE A 84 -7.29 -34.17 -23.77
N CYS A 85 -6.58 -33.48 -22.88
CA CYS A 85 -5.47 -34.07 -22.13
C CYS A 85 -5.81 -34.27 -20.64
N GLU A 86 -7.00 -33.88 -20.21
CA GLU A 86 -7.54 -34.05 -18.86
C GLU A 86 -6.74 -33.40 -17.72
N LYS A 87 -5.67 -32.68 -18.05
CA LYS A 87 -4.86 -31.92 -17.10
C LYS A 87 -5.61 -30.69 -16.61
N TYR A 88 -5.48 -30.44 -15.32
CA TYR A 88 -5.87 -29.19 -14.69
C TYR A 88 -4.83 -28.11 -14.99
N PHE A 89 -5.29 -26.91 -15.32
CA PHE A 89 -4.45 -25.75 -15.63
C PHE A 89 -5.09 -24.46 -15.13
N GLU A 90 -4.27 -23.45 -14.88
CA GLU A 90 -4.74 -22.10 -14.49
C GLU A 90 -5.20 -21.36 -15.76
N PRO A 91 -6.42 -20.79 -15.79
CA PRO A 91 -6.96 -20.06 -16.94
C PRO A 91 -6.31 -18.69 -17.01
N ILE A 92 -5.12 -18.64 -17.62
CA ILE A 92 -4.45 -17.40 -17.98
C ILE A 92 -5.06 -16.90 -19.29
N GLU A 93 -5.69 -15.72 -19.27
CA GLU A 93 -6.30 -15.13 -20.47
C GLU A 93 -5.28 -15.06 -21.62
N GLY A 94 -5.64 -15.62 -22.78
CA GLY A 94 -4.78 -15.70 -23.96
C GLY A 94 -3.95 -16.98 -24.09
N GLU A 95 -3.80 -17.80 -23.03
CA GLU A 95 -3.04 -19.06 -23.09
C GLU A 95 -3.91 -20.30 -23.30
N TYR A 96 -5.18 -20.24 -22.89
CA TYR A 96 -6.16 -21.30 -23.09
C TYR A 96 -7.20 -20.93 -24.14
N PHE A 97 -7.85 -21.95 -24.69
CA PHE A 97 -8.84 -21.78 -25.74
C PHE A 97 -10.14 -22.47 -25.32
N THR A 98 -11.27 -21.91 -25.74
CA THR A 98 -12.59 -22.52 -25.60
C THR A 98 -13.25 -22.60 -26.97
N LYS A 99 -13.86 -23.74 -27.29
CA LYS A 99 -14.68 -23.88 -28.50
C LYS A 99 -15.86 -24.79 -28.21
N PHE A 100 -17.08 -24.27 -28.40
CA PHE A 100 -18.32 -24.92 -27.97
C PHE A 100 -18.26 -25.28 -26.48
N THR A 101 -18.46 -26.55 -26.13
CA THR A 101 -18.39 -27.09 -24.76
C THR A 101 -16.99 -27.55 -24.35
N PHE A 102 -15.98 -27.39 -25.21
CA PHE A 102 -14.63 -27.90 -24.99
C PHE A 102 -13.67 -26.81 -24.51
N ILE A 103 -12.85 -27.16 -23.52
CA ILE A 103 -11.80 -26.33 -22.93
C ILE A 103 -10.44 -26.94 -23.29
N TYR A 104 -9.52 -26.13 -23.78
CA TYR A 104 -8.18 -26.57 -24.19
C TYR A 104 -7.12 -25.78 -23.43
N CYS A 105 -6.19 -26.48 -22.79
CA CYS A 105 -5.04 -25.87 -22.11
C CYS A 105 -4.03 -25.17 -23.05
N GLY A 106 -4.29 -25.14 -24.36
CA GLY A 106 -3.39 -24.54 -25.35
C GLY A 106 -3.59 -25.04 -26.77
N THR A 107 -2.82 -24.48 -27.71
CA THR A 107 -2.98 -24.73 -29.15
C THR A 107 -2.73 -26.17 -29.57
N LYS A 108 -1.91 -26.94 -28.84
CA LYS A 108 -1.64 -28.37 -29.12
C LYS A 108 -2.91 -29.21 -29.00
N CYS A 109 -3.65 -29.05 -27.90
CA CYS A 109 -4.91 -29.76 -27.64
C CYS A 109 -6.00 -29.31 -28.62
N LEU A 110 -6.07 -28.01 -28.90
CA LEU A 110 -6.98 -27.45 -29.90
C LEU A 110 -6.72 -28.02 -31.31
N ARG A 111 -5.46 -28.04 -31.77
CA ARG A 111 -5.07 -28.58 -33.08
C ARG A 111 -5.35 -30.07 -33.19
N ARG A 112 -5.08 -30.85 -32.13
CA ARG A 112 -5.37 -32.28 -32.08
C ARG A 112 -6.87 -32.56 -32.29
N HIS A 113 -7.73 -31.82 -31.58
CA HIS A 113 -9.17 -31.99 -31.71
C HIS A 113 -9.71 -31.44 -33.05
N SER A 114 -9.12 -30.35 -33.55
CA SER A 114 -9.44 -29.79 -34.87
C SER A 114 -9.23 -30.80 -36.00
N ARG A 115 -8.13 -31.58 -35.96
CA ARG A 115 -7.88 -32.68 -36.93
C ARG A 115 -8.95 -33.76 -36.91
N GLN A 116 -9.63 -33.94 -35.79
CA GLN A 116 -10.76 -34.86 -35.62
C GLN A 116 -12.11 -34.20 -35.93
N LYS A 117 -12.10 -33.02 -36.58
CA LYS A 117 -13.30 -32.23 -36.93
C LYS A 117 -14.18 -31.90 -35.71
N PHE A 118 -13.58 -31.75 -34.53
CA PHE A 118 -14.30 -31.48 -33.28
C PHE A 118 -15.39 -32.51 -32.96
N ALA A 119 -15.11 -33.80 -33.23
CA ALA A 119 -16.01 -34.90 -32.92
C ALA A 119 -16.38 -34.93 -31.41
N PRO A 120 -17.60 -35.35 -31.06
CA PRO A 120 -17.99 -35.48 -29.65
C PRO A 120 -17.04 -36.43 -28.93
N LEU A 121 -16.57 -36.01 -27.76
CA LEU A 121 -15.77 -36.86 -26.89
C LEU A 121 -16.66 -37.92 -26.24
N PRO A 122 -16.13 -39.11 -25.96
CA PRO A 122 -16.88 -40.12 -25.21
C PRO A 122 -17.37 -39.52 -23.87
N PRO A 123 -18.56 -39.90 -23.40
CA PRO A 123 -19.04 -39.47 -22.09
C PRO A 123 -18.03 -39.89 -21.02
N LYS A 124 -17.73 -38.96 -20.12
CA LYS A 124 -16.93 -39.22 -18.92
C LYS A 124 -17.71 -40.03 -17.91
#